data_AF-A0AAN0P7Y4-F1
#
_entry.id   AF-A0AAN0P7Y4-F1
#
_cell.length_a   1.000
_cell.length_b   1.000
_cell.length_c   1.000
_cell.angle_alpha   90.00
_cell.angle_beta   90.00
_cell.angle_gamma   90.00
#
_symmetry.space_group_name_H-M   'P 1'
#
loop_
_entity.id
_entity.type
_entity.pdbx_description
1 polymer ?
#
loop_
_entity_poly.entity_id
_entity_poly.type
_entity_poly.pdbx_seq_one_letter_code
_entity_poly.pdbx_strand_id
1 'polypeptide(L)' 'MLETVNSISANCPMPLSEALKMPLSFESIYFNSSAWESRKKHLENEVERHNAFIKLGQEVIKGLNVLASRGR' A
#
# COMPACT_ATOMS: atom_id res chain seq x y z
N MET A 1 -2.67 -19.57 -2.71
CA MET A 1 -3.73 -20.57 -2.42
C MET A 1 -3.19 -21.77 -1.64
N LEU A 2 -2.24 -22.54 -2.18
CA LEU A 2 -1.68 -23.69 -1.45
C LEU A 2 -1.02 -23.32 -0.11
N GLU A 3 -0.29 -22.20 -0.07
CA GLU A 3 0.38 -21.73 1.15
C GLU A 3 -0.60 -21.36 2.28
N THR A 4 -1.72 -20.73 1.92
CA THR A 4 -2.78 -20.33 2.85
C THR A 4 -3.52 -21.54 3.41
N VAL A 5 -3.71 -22.56 2.59
CA VAL A 5 -4.34 -23.83 2.99
C VAL A 5 -3.38 -24.65 3.87
N ASN A 6 -2.10 -24.69 3.53
CA ASN A 6 -1.07 -25.32 4.35
C ASN A 6 -0.96 -24.66 5.73
N SER A 7 -1.02 -23.33 5.82
CA SER A 7 -0.97 -22.64 7.11
C SER A 7 -2.23 -22.87 7.95
N ILE A 8 -3.42 -22.96 7.33
CA ILE A 8 -4.67 -23.29 8.03
C ILE A 8 -4.64 -24.74 8.54
N SER A 9 -4.18 -25.69 7.72
CA SER A 9 -4.07 -27.11 8.10
C SER A 9 -3.01 -27.36 9.19
N ALA A 10 -1.97 -26.54 9.25
CA ALA A 10 -0.94 -26.64 10.28
C ALA A 10 -1.35 -25.99 11.62
N ASN A 11 -2.11 -24.88 11.58
CA ASN A 11 -2.47 -24.12 12.78
C ASN A 11 -3.87 -24.43 13.34
N CYS A 12 -4.76 -25.01 12.53
CA CYS A 12 -5.99 -25.66 12.96
C CYS A 12 -5.86 -27.14 12.62
N PRO A 13 -6.20 -28.09 13.51
CA PRO A 13 -6.16 -29.53 13.23
C PRO A 13 -7.27 -29.92 12.24
N MET A 14 -7.16 -29.40 11.02
CA MET A 14 -8.05 -29.57 9.89
C MET A 14 -7.26 -30.24 8.77
N PRO A 15 -7.79 -31.32 8.17
CA PRO A 15 -7.17 -31.95 7.00
C PRO A 15 -6.99 -30.94 5.85
N LEU A 16 -5.86 -31.01 5.13
CA LEU A 16 -5.59 -30.13 4.00
C LEU A 16 -6.71 -30.15 2.94
N SER A 17 -7.36 -31.30 2.77
CA SER A 17 -8.50 -31.50 1.87
C SER A 17 -9.78 -30.79 2.32
N GLU A 18 -9.95 -30.52 3.62
CA GLU A 18 -11.04 -29.69 4.16
C GLU A 18 -10.69 -28.20 4.12
N ALA A 19 -9.43 -27.85 4.40
CA ALA A 19 -8.95 -26.48 4.28
C ALA A 19 -9.07 -25.94 2.83
N LEU A 20 -8.89 -26.81 1.82
CA LEU A 20 -9.10 -26.48 0.41
C LEU A 20 -10.56 -26.18 0.05
N LYS A 21 -11.52 -26.68 0.84
CA LYS A 21 -12.96 -26.50 0.63
C LYS A 21 -13.51 -25.29 1.39
N MET A 22 -12.69 -24.67 2.25
CA MET A 22 -13.13 -23.56 3.07
C MET A 22 -13.33 -22.32 2.17
N PRO A 23 -14.46 -21.60 2.26
CA PRO A 23 -14.66 -20.38 1.50
C PRO A 23 -13.64 -19.34 1.96
N LEU A 24 -12.63 -19.10 1.13
CA LEU A 24 -11.66 -18.03 1.38
C LEU A 24 -12.39 -16.69 1.34
N SER A 25 -12.09 -15.80 2.29
CA SER A 25 -12.68 -14.48 2.28
C SER A 25 -12.31 -13.77 0.98
N PHE A 26 -13.30 -13.17 0.32
CA PHE A 26 -13.08 -12.38 -0.90
C PHE A 26 -11.98 -11.34 -0.70
N GLU A 27 -11.93 -10.76 0.50
CA GLU A 27 -10.90 -9.82 0.94
C GLU A 27 -9.48 -10.40 0.82
N SER A 28 -9.25 -11.63 1.29
CA SER A 28 -7.95 -12.29 1.21
C SER A 28 -7.52 -12.58 -0.23
N ILE A 29 -8.48 -12.91 -1.11
CA ILE A 29 -8.21 -13.15 -2.52
C ILE A 29 -7.92 -11.83 -3.22
N TYR A 30 -8.72 -10.80 -2.93
CA TYR A 30 -8.57 -9.47 -3.51
C TYR A 30 -7.22 -8.85 -3.16
N PHE A 31 -6.80 -8.87 -1.89
CA PHE A 31 -5.50 -8.32 -1.48
C PHE A 31 -4.29 -9.12 -1.97
N ASN A 32 -4.47 -10.39 -2.34
CA ASN A 32 -3.44 -11.20 -2.99
C ASN A 32 -3.52 -11.15 -4.53
N SER A 33 -4.43 -10.37 -5.10
CA SER A 33 -4.64 -10.29 -6.54
C SER A 33 -3.81 -9.19 -7.20
N SER A 34 -3.54 -9.35 -8.49
CA SER A 34 -2.91 -8.32 -9.33
C SER A 34 -3.71 -7.03 -9.41
N ALA A 35 -5.03 -7.09 -9.20
CA ALA A 35 -5.89 -5.90 -9.14
C ALA A 35 -5.54 -5.02 -7.93
N TRP A 36 -5.26 -5.63 -6.77
CA TRP A 36 -4.78 -4.90 -5.60
C TRP A 36 -3.37 -4.34 -5.81
N GLU A 37 -2.45 -5.10 -6.40
CA GLU A 37 -1.12 -4.59 -6.73
C GLU A 37 -1.19 -3.35 -7.65
N SER A 38 -2.04 -3.39 -8.67
CA SER A 38 -2.25 -2.24 -9.56
C SER A 38 -2.85 -1.04 -8.81
N ARG A 39 -3.81 -1.28 -7.90
CA ARG A 39 -4.39 -0.21 -7.09
C ARG A 39 -3.37 0.38 -6.10
N LYS A 40 -2.55 -0.47 -5.48
CA LYS A 40 -1.49 -0.08 -4.56
C LYS A 40 -0.47 0.82 -5.25
N LYS A 41 -0.01 0.45 -6.46
CA LYS A 41 0.91 1.27 -7.26
C LYS A 41 0.31 2.65 -7.61
N HIS A 42 -0.98 2.72 -7.89
CA HIS A 42 -1.65 4.00 -8.13
C HIS A 42 -1.65 4.89 -6.87
N LEU A 43 -1.92 4.30 -5.70
CA LEU A 43 -1.89 5.03 -4.43
C LEU A 43 -0.49 5.54 -4.10
N GLU A 44 0.55 4.74 -4.32
CA GLU A 44 1.95 5.16 -4.13
C GLU A 44 2.32 6.33 -5.03
N ASN A 45 1.93 6.29 -6.32
CA ASN A 45 2.12 7.41 -7.24
C ASN A 45 1.34 8.68 -6.82
N GLU A 46 0.14 8.53 -6.24
CA GLU A 46 -0.61 9.67 -5.70
C GLU A 46 0.10 10.31 -4.51
N VAL A 47 0.61 9.50 -3.59
CA VAL A 47 1.41 9.96 -2.44
C VAL A 47 2.69 10.64 -2.91
N GLU A 48 3.39 10.07 -3.89
CA GLU A 48 4.63 10.66 -4.42
C GLU A 48 4.36 12.02 -5.08
N ARG A 49 3.30 12.14 -5.90
CA ARG A 49 2.89 13.41 -6.47
C ARG A 49 2.56 14.45 -5.40
N HIS A 50 1.80 14.05 -4.38
CA HIS A 50 1.42 14.96 -3.30
C HIS A 50 2.65 15.45 -2.52
N ASN A 51 3.60 14.56 -2.23
CA ASN A 51 4.86 14.90 -1.57
C ASN A 51 5.73 15.83 -2.43
N ALA A 52 5.73 15.67 -3.75
CA ALA A 52 6.44 16.55 -4.66
C ALA A 52 5.90 17.99 -4.60
N PHE A 53 4.57 18.15 -4.56
CA PHE A 53 3.93 19.47 -4.40
C PHE A 53 4.28 20.12 -3.06
N ILE A 54 4.27 19.37 -1.97
CA ILE A 54 4.64 19.87 -0.64
C ILE A 54 6.10 20.36 -0.63
N LYS A 55 7.03 19.57 -1.19
CA LYS A 55 8.44 19.96 -1.30
C LYS A 55 8.62 21.24 -2.11
N LEU A 56 7.93 21.36 -3.24
CA LEU A 56 7.98 22.55 -4.07
C LEU A 56 7.46 23.79 -3.31
N GLY A 57 6.35 23.66 -2.57
CA GLY A 57 5.84 24.73 -1.72
C GLY A 57 6.84 25.17 -0.65
N GLN A 58 7.52 24.22 -0.02
CA GLN A 58 8.57 24.53 0.97
C GLN A 58 9.74 25.32 0.36
N GLU A 59 10.19 24.95 -0.85
CA GLU A 59 11.28 25.67 -1.54
C GLU A 59 10.85 27.09 -1.94
N VAL A 60 9.61 27.29 -2.38
CA VAL A 60 9.08 28.64 -2.66
C VAL A 60 9.07 29.50 -1.39
N ILE A 61 8.60 28.97 -0.27
CA ILE A 61 8.58 29.67 1.02
C ILE A 61 10.00 30.03 1.46
N LYS A 62 10.96 29.11 1.33
CA LYS A 62 12.38 29.37 1.64
C LYS A 62 12.93 30.49 0.76
N GLY A 63 12.69 30.46 -0.54
CA GLY A 63 13.13 31.49 -1.48
C GLY A 63 12.59 32.88 -1.12
N LEU A 64 11.30 32.96 -0.80
CA LEU A 64 10.67 34.20 -0.35
C LEU A 64 11.24 34.71 0.97
N ASN A 65 11.49 33.83 1.94
CA ASN A 65 12.12 34.20 3.21
C ASN A 65 13.54 34.75 3.02
N VAL A 66 14.32 34.16 2.11
CA VAL A 66 15.67 34.66 1.78
C VAL A 66 15.62 36.03 1.10
N LEU A 67 14.64 36.28 0.22
CA LEU A 67 14.45 37.62 -0.35
C LEU A 67 14.01 38.64 0.71
N ALA A 68 13.07 38.27 1.58
CA ALA A 68 12.54 39.14 2.62
C ALA A 68 13.58 39.48 3.72
N SER A 69 14.55 38.61 3.97
CA SER A 69 15.66 38.88 4.90
C SER A 69 16.75 39.75 4.27
N ARG A 70 16.90 39.75 2.94
CA ARG A 70 17.93 40.51 2.21
C ARG A 70 17.51 41.94 1.87
N GLY A 71 16.21 42.25 1.94
CA GLY A 71 15.65 43.59 1.77
C GLY A 71 15.53 44.41 3.06
N ARG A 72 16.02 43.90 4.21
CA ARG A 72 16.10 44.59 5.50
C ARG A 72 17.52 45.05 5.81
#